data_AF-A0AAJ2TJJ1-F1
#
_entry.id   AF-A0AAJ2TJJ1-F1
#
_cell.length_a   1.000
_cell.length_b   1.000
_cell.length_c   1.000
_cell.angle_alpha   90.00
_cell.angle_beta   90.00
_cell.angle_gamma   90.00
#
_symmetry.space_group_name_H-M   'P 1'
#
loop_
_entity.id
_entity.type
_entity.pdbx_description
1 polymer ?
#
loop_
_entity_poly.entity_id
_entity_poly.type
_entity_poly.pdbx_seq_one_letter_code
_entity_poly.pdbx_strand_id
1 'polypeptide(L)'
;MAGASNVVIPEATMRPVIVLETQVPGFGLRASFDQRGVLYLALIHVESDTAATVSAHKSKDVQRAATEGIQTGTVVYLLARGEADRFFQWLRTGDSYPGGVN
;
A
#
# COMPACT_ATOMS: atom_id res chain seq x y z
N MET A 1 29.39 33.77 -4.29
CA MET A 1 28.46 33.77 -3.14
C MET A 1 27.07 33.43 -3.65
N ALA A 2 26.61 32.20 -3.42
CA ALA A 2 25.24 31.77 -3.73
C ALA A 2 24.56 31.42 -2.40
N GLY A 3 23.40 32.04 -2.15
CA GLY A 3 22.74 32.04 -0.85
C GLY A 3 22.30 30.65 -0.39
N ALA A 4 22.47 30.40 0.90
CA ALA A 4 21.90 29.25 1.58
C ALA A 4 20.38 29.26 1.39
N SER A 5 19.87 28.26 0.67
CA SER A 5 18.42 28.08 0.52
C SER A 5 17.88 27.54 1.84
N ASN A 6 17.12 28.36 2.57
CA ASN A 6 16.39 27.95 3.78
C ASN A 6 15.17 27.09 3.42
N VAL A 7 15.36 26.06 2.60
CA VAL A 7 14.34 25.03 2.40
C VAL A 7 14.48 24.06 3.55
N VAL A 8 13.68 24.27 4.59
CA VAL A 8 13.41 23.23 5.58
C VAL A 8 12.61 22.18 4.83
N ILE A 9 13.28 21.13 4.33
CA ILE A 9 12.60 19.92 3.87
C ILE A 9 11.92 19.35 5.11
N PRO A 10 10.58 19.32 5.18
CA PRO A 10 9.91 18.70 6.32
C PRO A 10 10.44 17.28 6.42
N GLU A 11 10.91 16.88 7.60
CA GLU A 11 11.24 15.50 7.89
C GLU A 11 10.04 14.66 7.45
N ALA A 12 10.22 13.87 6.40
CA ALA A 12 9.12 13.17 5.77
C ALA A 12 8.52 12.28 6.85
N THR A 13 7.34 12.64 7.36
CA THR A 13 6.58 11.78 8.26
C THR A 13 6.32 10.54 7.44
N MET A 14 7.13 9.51 7.69
CA MET A 14 7.19 8.32 6.86
C MET A 14 5.78 7.74 6.80
N ARG A 15 5.24 7.66 5.58
CA ARG A 15 3.84 7.32 5.38
C ARG A 15 3.69 5.81 5.57
N PRO A 16 2.62 5.35 6.22
CA PRO A 16 2.46 3.93 6.43
C PRO A 16 2.36 3.21 5.08
N VAL A 17 3.23 2.22 4.89
CA VAL A 17 3.25 1.30 3.76
C VAL A 17 3.05 -0.11 4.30
N ILE A 18 2.26 -0.92 3.61
CA ILE A 18 2.18 -2.36 3.84
C ILE A 18 2.42 -3.10 2.53
N VAL A 19 3.13 -4.21 2.60
CA VAL A 19 3.22 -5.17 1.49
C VAL A 19 2.49 -6.42 1.92
N LEU A 20 1.54 -6.85 1.10
CA LEU A 20 0.72 -8.03 1.33
C LEU A 20 1.16 -9.15 0.40
N GLU A 21 1.16 -10.37 0.91
CA GLU A 21 1.40 -11.54 0.08
C GLU A 21 0.20 -11.81 -0.83
N THR A 22 0.45 -12.16 -2.08
CA THR A 22 -0.59 -12.59 -3.02
C THR A 22 -0.59 -14.11 -3.16
N GLN A 23 -1.67 -14.67 -3.71
CA GLN A 23 -1.68 -16.09 -4.07
C GLN A 23 -0.75 -16.42 -5.25
N VAL A 24 -0.24 -15.41 -5.96
CA VAL A 24 0.65 -15.59 -7.12
C VAL A 24 2.11 -15.48 -6.64
N PRO A 25 2.92 -16.55 -6.73
CA PRO A 25 4.32 -16.51 -6.33
C PRO A 25 5.10 -15.38 -7.01
N GLY A 26 5.99 -14.73 -6.26
CA GLY A 26 6.80 -13.62 -6.74
C GLY A 26 6.07 -12.26 -6.79
N PHE A 27 4.76 -12.22 -6.53
CA PHE A 27 3.98 -10.99 -6.51
C PHE A 27 3.49 -10.60 -5.11
N GLY A 28 3.60 -9.31 -4.80
CA GLY A 28 3.06 -8.69 -3.60
C GLY A 28 2.11 -7.54 -3.94
N LEU A 29 1.18 -7.23 -3.05
CA LEU A 29 0.37 -6.01 -3.17
C LEU A 29 0.89 -4.97 -2.18
N ARG A 30 1.54 -3.93 -2.70
CA ARG A 30 1.97 -2.77 -1.92
C ARG A 30 0.82 -1.79 -1.80
N ALA A 31 0.47 -1.43 -0.56
CA ALA A 31 -0.51 -0.40 -0.26
C ALA A 31 0.13 0.75 0.51
N SER A 32 -0.23 1.99 0.15
CA SER A 32 0.27 3.20 0.81
C SER A 32 -0.75 4.33 0.73
N PHE A 33 -0.59 5.33 1.59
CA PHE A 33 -1.37 6.57 1.51
C PHE A 33 -0.53 7.76 1.06
N ASP A 34 -1.16 8.72 0.39
CA ASP A 34 -0.60 10.07 0.27
C ASP A 34 -1.05 11.05 1.36
N GLN A 35 -0.47 12.25 1.35
CA GLN A 35 -0.82 13.34 2.26
C GLN A 35 -2.28 13.80 2.17
N ARG A 36 -2.98 13.42 1.09
CA ARG A 36 -4.39 13.76 0.85
C ARG A 36 -5.32 12.61 1.20
N GLY A 37 -4.78 11.50 1.74
CA GLY A 37 -5.54 10.30 2.08
C GLY A 37 -5.93 9.45 0.88
N VAL A 38 -5.28 9.63 -0.28
CA VAL A 38 -5.46 8.73 -1.42
C VAL A 38 -4.71 7.43 -1.15
N LEU A 39 -5.41 6.30 -1.28
CA LEU A 39 -4.85 4.97 -1.17
C LEU A 39 -4.28 4.57 -2.53
N TYR A 40 -3.00 4.23 -2.57
CA TYR A 40 -2.37 3.61 -3.73
C TYR A 40 -2.26 2.11 -3.49
N LEU A 41 -2.66 1.33 -4.50
CA LEU A 41 -2.48 -0.12 -4.55
C LEU A 41 -1.62 -0.44 -5.77
N ALA A 42 -0.46 -1.05 -5.53
CA ALA A 42 0.47 -1.46 -6.57
C ALA A 42 0.75 -2.96 -6.47
N LEU A 43 0.42 -3.70 -7.52
CA LEU A 43 0.85 -5.08 -7.65
C LEU A 43 2.30 -5.07 -8.12
N ILE A 44 3.21 -5.59 -7.30
CA ILE A 44 4.65 -5.55 -7.53
C ILE A 44 5.21 -6.96 -7.73
N HIS A 45 6.14 -7.10 -8.66
CA HIS A 45 7.06 -8.22 -8.65
C HIS A 45 8.10 -7.97 -7.56
N VAL A 46 8.12 -8.81 -6.52
CA VAL A 46 8.83 -8.54 -5.27
C VAL A 46 10.34 -8.52 -5.47
N GLU A 47 10.88 -9.43 -6.29
CA GLU A 47 12.34 -9.54 -6.48
C GLU A 47 12.93 -8.36 -7.24
N SER A 48 12.21 -7.83 -8.24
CA SER A 48 12.70 -6.74 -9.09
C SER A 48 12.15 -5.36 -8.70
N ASP A 49 11.36 -5.28 -7.62
CA ASP A 49 10.64 -4.09 -7.16
C ASP A 49 9.90 -3.34 -8.30
N THR A 50 9.38 -4.08 -9.27
CA THR A 50 8.73 -3.51 -10.46
C THR A 50 7.23 -3.61 -10.32
N ALA A 51 6.51 -2.50 -10.50
CA ALA A 51 5.05 -2.52 -10.48
C ALA A 51 4.50 -3.09 -11.80
N ALA A 52 3.72 -4.17 -11.70
CA ALA A 52 2.91 -4.69 -12.80
C ALA A 52 1.65 -3.83 -13.00
N THR A 53 1.07 -3.32 -11.91
CA THR A 53 -0.04 -2.36 -11.95
C THR A 53 0.09 -1.34 -10.83
N VAL A 54 -0.46 -0.15 -11.04
CA VAL A 54 -0.61 0.89 -10.02
C VAL A 54 -2.00 1.49 -10.15
N SER A 55 -2.69 1.67 -9.04
CA SER A 55 -4.03 2.25 -9.01
C SER A 55 -4.23 3.11 -7.77
N ALA A 56 -5.06 4.14 -7.88
CA ALA A 56 -5.34 5.11 -6.82
C ALA A 56 -6.84 5.10 -6.49
N HIS A 57 -7.16 5.04 -5.20
CA HIS A 57 -8.51 4.84 -4.69
C HIS A 57 -8.75 5.69 -3.45
N LYS A 58 -10.02 5.81 -3.03
CA LYS A 58 -10.32 6.18 -1.65
C LYS A 58 -10.44 4.90 -0.83
N SER A 59 -9.97 4.91 0.41
CA SER A 59 -10.04 3.74 1.29
C SER A 59 -11.47 3.19 1.46
N LYS A 60 -12.47 4.08 1.47
CA LYS A 60 -13.90 3.71 1.54
C LYS A 60 -14.43 2.94 0.32
N ASP A 61 -13.70 2.98 -0.80
CA ASP A 61 -14.10 2.31 -2.04
C ASP A 61 -13.53 0.87 -2.11
N VAL A 62 -12.72 0.48 -1.11
CA VAL A 62 -12.16 -0.88 -1.01
C VAL A 62 -13.10 -1.79 -0.24
N GLN A 63 -13.41 -2.94 -0.83
CA GLN A 63 -14.32 -3.93 -0.27
C GLN A 63 -13.61 -5.28 -0.13
N ARG A 64 -14.12 -6.13 0.76
CA ARG A 64 -13.71 -7.54 0.77
C ARG A 64 -14.29 -8.26 -0.43
N ALA A 65 -13.46 -9.02 -1.11
CA ALA A 65 -13.86 -10.00 -2.10
C ALA A 65 -13.51 -11.39 -1.56
N ALA A 66 -14.52 -12.12 -1.07
CA ALA A 66 -14.33 -13.39 -0.36
C ALA A 66 -13.37 -13.28 0.85
N THR A 67 -12.90 -14.43 1.37
CA THR A 67 -12.01 -14.50 2.53
C THR A 67 -10.60 -13.97 2.23
N GLU A 68 -10.14 -14.15 0.99
CA GLU A 68 -8.74 -13.96 0.58
C GLU A 68 -8.60 -12.93 -0.53
N GLY A 69 -9.51 -11.94 -0.60
CA GLY A 69 -9.44 -10.94 -1.65
C GLY A 69 -9.93 -9.57 -1.23
N ILE A 70 -9.43 -8.56 -1.94
CA ILE A 70 -9.93 -7.21 -1.87
C ILE A 70 -10.33 -6.73 -3.25
N GLN A 71 -11.36 -5.91 -3.31
CA GLN A 71 -11.89 -5.34 -4.54
C GLN A 71 -11.85 -3.83 -4.49
N THR A 72 -11.39 -3.22 -5.60
CA THR A 72 -11.50 -1.78 -5.84
C THR A 72 -12.05 -1.54 -7.25
N GLY A 73 -13.27 -1.01 -7.32
CA GLY A 73 -14.00 -0.90 -8.59
C GLY A 73 -14.17 -2.27 -9.25
N THR A 74 -13.57 -2.45 -10.44
CA THR A 74 -13.61 -3.71 -11.22
C THR A 74 -12.41 -4.63 -10.98
N VAL A 75 -11.41 -4.19 -10.19
CA VAL A 75 -10.19 -4.96 -9.94
C VAL A 75 -10.33 -5.75 -8.65
N VAL A 76 -9.96 -7.04 -8.70
CA VAL A 76 -9.89 -7.92 -7.53
C VAL A 76 -8.44 -8.38 -7.37
N TYR A 77 -7.89 -8.18 -6.17
CA TYR A 77 -6.59 -8.70 -5.78
C TYR A 77 -6.78 -9.93 -4.91
N LEU A 78 -6.22 -11.07 -5.33
CA LEU A 78 -6.21 -12.32 -4.57
C LEU A 78 -4.98 -12.33 -3.66
N LEU A 79 -5.24 -12.31 -2.36
CA LEU A 79 -4.24 -12.23 -1.31
C LEU A 79 -4.01 -13.60 -0.68
N ALA A 80 -2.85 -13.81 -0.08
CA ALA A 80 -2.62 -15.03 0.70
C ALA A 80 -3.54 -15.06 1.93
N ARG A 81 -3.65 -16.25 2.55
CA ARG A 81 -4.53 -16.46 3.70
C ARG A 81 -4.19 -15.49 4.84
N GLY A 82 -5.19 -14.74 5.31
CA GLY A 82 -5.05 -13.77 6.41
C GLY A 82 -4.58 -12.37 6.00
N GLU A 83 -4.10 -12.20 4.77
CA GLU A 83 -3.59 -10.90 4.29
C GLU A 83 -4.71 -9.88 4.07
N ALA A 84 -5.90 -10.31 3.68
CA ALA A 84 -7.07 -9.43 3.61
C ALA A 84 -7.41 -8.86 5.00
N ASP A 85 -7.34 -9.67 6.06
CA ASP A 85 -7.54 -9.21 7.43
C ASP A 85 -6.48 -8.20 7.84
N ARG A 86 -5.21 -8.50 7.55
CA ARG A 86 -4.06 -7.62 7.80
C ARG A 86 -4.21 -6.28 7.10
N PHE A 87 -4.66 -6.28 5.85
CA PHE A 87 -4.92 -5.06 5.09
C PHE A 87 -6.04 -4.20 5.69
N PHE A 88 -7.19 -4.80 6.04
CA PHE A 88 -8.28 -4.03 6.64
C PHE A 88 -7.97 -3.55 8.06
N GLN A 89 -7.11 -4.24 8.80
CA GLN A 89 -6.56 -3.76 10.05
C GLN A 89 -5.66 -2.54 9.80
N TRP A 90 -4.72 -2.64 8.87
CA TRP A 90 -3.85 -1.54 8.45
C TRP A 90 -4.64 -0.32 7.97
N LEU A 91 -5.71 -0.50 7.19
CA LEU A 91 -6.58 0.60 6.76
C LEU A 91 -7.23 1.37 7.93
N ARG A 92 -7.46 0.70 9.06
CA ARG A 92 -8.08 1.32 10.25
C ARG A 92 -7.06 2.02 11.15
N THR A 93 -5.90 1.40 11.35
CA THR A 93 -4.93 1.87 12.35
C THR A 93 -3.80 2.68 11.74
N GLY A 94 -3.51 2.49 10.46
CA GLY A 94 -2.31 3.02 9.82
C GLY A 94 -1.02 2.36 10.31
N ASP A 95 -1.09 1.28 11.11
CA ASP A 95 0.09 0.65 11.70
C ASP A 95 0.76 -0.30 10.70
N SER A 96 2.00 0.00 10.35
CA SER A 96 2.92 -0.81 9.55
C SER A 96 3.51 -2.00 10.35
N TYR A 97 2.68 -2.84 10.97
CA TYR A 97 3.17 -3.97 11.79
C TYR A 97 3.16 -5.32 11.04
N PRO A 98 4.20 -6.17 11.14
CA PRO A 98 5.59 -5.89 11.49
C PRO A 98 6.42 -5.83 10.20
N GLY A 99 6.70 -4.63 9.69
CA GLY A 99 7.61 -4.51 8.55
C GLY A 99 7.16 -3.56 7.45
N GLY A 100 6.23 -2.65 7.72
CA GLY A 100 6.17 -1.48 6.85
C GLY A 100 7.44 -0.67 7.05
N VAL A 101 8.20 -0.52 5.96
CA VAL A 101 9.27 0.47 5.90
C VAL A 101 8.64 1.83 6.18
N ASN A 102 9.07 2.42 7.29
CA ASN A 102 9.06 3.86 7.43
C ASN A 102 10.11 4.39 6.46
#